data_AF-A0A7V6LA69-F1
#
_entry.id   AF-A0A7V6LA69-F1
#
_cell.length_a   1.000
_cell.length_b   1.000
_cell.length_c   1.000
_cell.angle_alpha   90.00
_cell.angle_beta   90.00
_cell.angle_gamma   90.00
#
_symmetry.space_group_name_H-M   'P 1'
#
loop_
_entity.id
_entity.type
_entity.pdbx_description
1 polymer ?
#
loop_
_entity_poly.entity_id
_entity_poly.type
_entity_poly.pdbx_seq_one_letter_code
_entity_poly.pdbx_strand_id
1 'polypeptide(L)'
;MDNIKQNKLLPYGVSIHIKLTLLGLVLRFIALSPLWLHFLGVQLPLPENYRVFLSALSCIPLYIIIVLPSRFYTRGTLYKTCYPVHGDKLKFSRAFALAISRLLRALPFILPIFIYVTGFYYLWFIGDATQLFKTIRSAGTLVGGSFVHGFIILVVFFFVALYLAFIGWRRYAAIEYLPISSMNNTRAYATNRIYIKENKSNIRRASAKNLLMLLPYLAVTFFLLAMEISTKLTGEATSDVFVLLEAVTTLNFTAKTYTLCALAYIVLNLPFVVTRKRNIALALKPLK
;
A
#
# COMPACT_ATOMS: atom_id res chain seq x y z
N MET A 1 -22.04 -22.39 27.49
CA MET A 1 -22.42 -21.45 26.39
C MET A 1 -22.59 -20.11 27.06
N ASP A 2 -21.49 -19.37 27.21
CA ASP A 2 -21.48 -18.27 28.18
C ASP A 2 -21.52 -16.93 27.46
N ASN A 3 -22.55 -16.17 27.82
CA ASN A 3 -22.74 -14.79 27.40
C ASN A 3 -21.58 -13.95 27.92
N ILE A 4 -20.51 -13.84 27.14
CA ILE A 4 -19.64 -12.68 27.16
C ILE A 4 -20.52 -11.50 26.77
N LYS A 5 -21.15 -10.89 27.79
CA LYS A 5 -21.83 -9.60 27.69
C LYS A 5 -20.96 -8.71 26.82
N GLN A 6 -21.58 -8.03 25.86
CA GLN A 6 -20.92 -6.99 25.07
C GLN A 6 -20.65 -5.77 25.98
N ASN A 7 -19.80 -5.97 27.00
CA ASN A 7 -19.37 -4.96 27.94
C ASN A 7 -18.65 -3.88 27.14
N LYS A 8 -19.41 -2.81 26.88
CA LYS A 8 -19.01 -1.50 26.35
C LYS A 8 -17.59 -1.52 25.78
N LEU A 9 -17.49 -1.72 24.46
CA LEU A 9 -16.36 -1.22 23.68
C LEU A 9 -16.07 0.19 24.20
N LEU A 10 -14.90 0.39 24.81
CA LEU A 10 -14.63 1.59 25.59
C LEU A 10 -14.94 2.83 24.73
N PRO A 11 -15.69 3.82 25.25
CA PRO A 11 -16.06 5.03 24.53
C PRO A 11 -14.85 5.98 24.44
N TYR A 12 -13.73 5.48 23.90
CA TYR A 12 -12.56 6.27 23.58
C TYR A 12 -12.94 7.19 22.43
N GLY A 13 -13.26 8.43 22.81
CA GLY A 13 -14.00 9.37 21.99
C GLY A 13 -13.29 9.75 20.69
N VAL A 14 -14.09 10.38 19.82
CA VAL A 14 -13.71 10.91 18.50
C VAL A 14 -12.37 11.66 18.53
N SER A 15 -12.05 12.35 19.63
CA SER A 15 -10.75 12.98 19.90
C SER A 15 -9.52 12.10 19.64
N ILE A 16 -9.51 10.82 20.06
CA ILE A 16 -8.36 9.93 19.82
C ILE A 16 -8.27 9.55 18.35
N HIS A 17 -9.41 9.31 17.69
CA HIS A 17 -9.44 9.02 16.26
C HIS A 17 -8.96 10.21 15.43
N ILE A 18 -9.32 11.44 15.79
CA ILE A 18 -8.80 12.68 15.18
C ILE A 18 -7.28 12.78 15.41
N LYS A 19 -6.80 12.71 16.66
CA LYS A 19 -5.37 12.80 17.00
C LYS A 19 -4.50 11.78 16.24
N LEU A 20 -4.96 10.52 16.14
CA LEU A 20 -4.25 9.47 15.39
C LEU A 20 -4.35 9.62 13.86
N THR A 21 -5.40 10.29 13.36
CA THR A 21 -5.51 10.66 11.94
C THR A 21 -4.53 11.77 11.59
N LEU A 22 -4.55 12.87 12.34
CA LEU A 22 -3.67 14.03 12.17
C LEU A 22 -2.19 13.63 12.27
N LEU A 23 -1.80 12.91 13.34
CA LEU A 23 -0.43 12.39 13.48
C LEU A 23 -0.06 11.50 12.27
N GLY A 24 -0.97 10.64 11.83
CA GLY A 24 -0.76 9.79 10.66
C GLY A 24 -0.75 10.53 9.32
N LEU A 25 -1.19 11.78 9.25
CA LEU A 25 -1.10 12.65 8.08
C LEU A 25 0.21 13.43 8.10
N VAL A 26 0.51 14.12 9.20
CA VAL A 26 1.77 14.87 9.39
C VAL A 26 2.99 13.99 9.11
N LEU A 27 3.05 12.79 9.70
CA LEU A 27 4.17 11.86 9.47
C LEU A 27 4.29 11.39 8.01
N ARG A 28 3.18 11.32 7.27
CA ARG A 28 3.21 11.00 5.83
C ARG A 28 3.55 12.21 4.98
N PHE A 29 3.10 13.41 5.35
CA PHE A 29 3.45 14.65 4.68
C PHE A 29 4.96 14.90 4.75
N ILE A 30 5.55 14.73 5.93
CA ILE A 30 7.00 14.77 6.14
C ILE A 30 7.71 13.68 5.32
N ALA A 31 7.20 12.44 5.32
CA ALA A 31 7.83 11.35 4.55
C ALA A 31 7.66 11.44 3.03
N LEU A 32 6.72 12.27 2.56
CA LEU A 32 6.48 12.57 1.14
C LEU A 32 7.04 13.95 0.76
N SER A 33 7.82 14.60 1.63
CA SER A 33 8.30 15.96 1.39
C SER A 33 9.14 16.15 0.11
N PRO A 34 9.97 15.19 -0.36
CA PRO A 34 10.67 15.36 -1.65
C PRO A 34 9.72 15.55 -2.83
N LEU A 35 8.61 14.81 -2.83
CA LEU A 35 7.58 14.86 -3.87
C LEU A 35 6.72 16.13 -3.76
N TRP A 36 6.42 16.60 -2.54
CA TRP A 36 5.78 17.90 -2.33
C TRP A 36 6.67 19.08 -2.75
N LEU A 37 7.95 19.06 -2.40
CA LEU A 37 8.92 20.09 -2.80
C LEU A 37 9.03 20.18 -4.33
N HIS A 38 9.05 19.03 -5.02
CA HIS A 38 9.02 19.00 -6.48
C HIS A 38 7.74 19.64 -7.06
N PHE A 39 6.55 19.30 -6.54
CA PHE A 39 5.30 19.93 -6.97
C PHE A 39 5.19 21.43 -6.64
N LEU A 40 5.92 21.90 -5.62
CA LEU A 40 6.06 23.33 -5.30
C LEU A 40 7.14 24.04 -6.15
N GLY A 41 7.66 23.38 -7.19
CA GLY A 41 8.62 23.97 -8.12
C GLY A 41 10.07 23.99 -7.62
N VAL A 42 10.38 23.36 -6.48
CA VAL A 42 11.77 23.29 -5.99
C VAL A 42 12.58 22.37 -6.91
N GLN A 43 13.53 22.98 -7.62
CA GLN A 43 14.41 22.29 -8.55
C GLN A 43 15.49 21.53 -7.79
N LEU A 44 15.18 20.28 -7.41
CA LEU A 44 16.22 19.30 -7.11
C LEU A 44 17.06 19.06 -8.38
N PRO A 45 18.39 18.85 -8.27
CA PRO A 45 19.29 18.60 -9.40
C PRO A 45 19.09 17.19 -9.96
N LEU A 46 17.94 16.99 -10.62
CA LEU A 46 17.45 15.73 -11.16
C LEU A 46 17.02 15.95 -12.62
N PRO A 47 17.30 14.98 -13.53
CA PRO A 47 16.88 15.05 -14.92
C PRO A 47 15.37 15.27 -15.05
N GLU A 48 14.96 16.17 -15.94
CA GLU A 48 13.57 16.66 -16.01
C GLU A 48 12.57 15.50 -16.23
N ASN A 49 12.86 14.65 -17.21
CA ASN A 49 12.04 13.48 -17.60
C ASN A 49 11.82 12.47 -16.47
N TYR A 50 12.67 12.48 -15.43
CA TYR A 50 12.61 11.54 -14.30
C TYR A 50 12.37 12.22 -12.95
N ARG A 51 12.13 13.55 -12.92
CA ARG A 51 12.09 14.33 -11.67
C ARG A 51 10.97 13.88 -10.73
N VAL A 52 9.78 13.58 -11.25
CA VAL A 52 8.65 13.01 -10.48
C VAL A 52 9.02 11.63 -9.90
N PHE A 53 9.56 10.75 -10.73
CA PHE A 53 9.91 9.37 -10.36
C PHE A 53 11.01 9.32 -9.28
N LEU A 54 12.08 10.10 -9.45
CA LEU A 54 13.20 10.18 -8.50
C LEU A 54 12.78 10.86 -7.18
N SER A 55 11.87 11.84 -7.25
CA SER A 55 11.24 12.43 -6.06
C SER A 55 10.34 11.42 -5.32
N ALA A 56 9.61 10.56 -6.05
CA ALA A 56 8.86 9.46 -5.43
C ALA A 56 9.78 8.39 -4.81
N LEU A 57 10.90 8.08 -5.47
CA LEU A 57 11.90 7.10 -4.99
C LEU A 57 12.55 7.57 -3.68
N SER A 58 12.93 8.84 -3.59
CA SER A 58 13.52 9.44 -2.38
C SER A 58 12.55 9.55 -1.19
N CYS A 59 11.24 9.44 -1.40
CA CYS A 59 10.27 9.30 -0.32
C CYS A 59 10.37 7.95 0.41
N ILE A 60 10.86 6.88 -0.24
CA ILE A 60 10.93 5.53 0.35
C ILE A 60 11.76 5.46 1.65
N PRO A 61 13.03 5.94 1.72
CA PRO A 61 13.81 5.91 2.95
C PRO A 61 13.15 6.71 4.09
N LEU A 62 12.63 7.91 3.80
CA LEU A 62 11.90 8.72 4.79
C LEU A 62 10.66 7.98 5.31
N TYR A 63 9.91 7.30 4.43
CA TYR A 63 8.76 6.49 4.81
C TYR A 63 9.13 5.30 5.70
N ILE A 64 10.27 4.66 5.43
CA ILE A 64 10.79 3.56 6.26
C ILE A 64 11.18 4.06 7.65
N ILE A 65 11.89 5.18 7.74
CA ILE A 65 12.38 5.75 9.01
C ILE A 65 11.23 6.33 9.86
N ILE A 66 10.28 7.03 9.24
CA ILE A 66 9.27 7.82 9.96
C ILE A 66 7.93 7.07 10.05
N VAL A 67 7.42 6.56 8.92
CA VAL A 67 6.04 6.07 8.81
C VAL A 67 5.90 4.60 9.20
N LEU A 68 6.93 3.75 9.03
CA LEU A 68 6.84 2.37 9.48
C LEU A 68 6.85 2.20 11.02
N PRO A 69 7.81 2.74 11.80
CA PRO A 69 7.80 2.56 13.26
C PRO A 69 6.60 3.23 13.93
N SER A 70 6.16 4.40 13.45
CA SER A 70 4.97 5.11 13.97
C SER A 70 3.65 4.33 13.83
N ARG A 71 3.58 3.33 12.93
CA ARG A 71 2.42 2.43 12.84
C ARG A 71 2.21 1.59 14.08
N PHE A 72 3.27 1.13 14.75
CA PHE A 72 3.15 0.33 15.98
C PHE A 72 2.51 1.14 17.11
N TYR A 73 2.84 2.43 17.24
CA TYR A 73 2.19 3.32 18.18
C TYR A 73 0.71 3.56 17.83
N THR A 74 0.43 3.98 16.59
CA THR A 74 -0.94 4.34 16.19
C THR A 74 -1.89 3.15 16.22
N ARG A 75 -1.42 1.95 15.84
CA ARG A 75 -2.24 0.73 15.81
C ARG A 75 -2.30 0.03 17.17
N GLY A 76 -1.22 0.01 17.95
CA GLY A 76 -1.24 -0.45 19.33
C GLY A 76 -2.20 0.37 20.20
N THR A 77 -2.25 1.69 20.03
CA THR A 77 -3.26 2.53 20.71
C THR A 77 -4.68 2.17 20.26
N LEU A 78 -4.94 2.03 18.96
CA LEU A 78 -6.27 1.60 18.46
C LEU A 78 -6.69 0.21 18.94
N TYR A 79 -5.73 -0.70 19.17
CA TYR A 79 -6.00 -2.01 19.75
C TYR A 79 -6.42 -1.92 21.21
N LYS A 80 -5.70 -1.12 22.01
CA LYS A 80 -6.03 -0.84 23.41
C LYS A 80 -7.36 -0.11 23.60
N THR A 81 -7.83 0.65 22.61
CA THR A 81 -9.19 1.22 22.65
C THR A 81 -10.29 0.19 22.35
N CYS A 82 -9.95 -0.95 21.74
CA CYS A 82 -10.91 -2.02 21.42
C CYS A 82 -10.95 -3.13 22.48
N TYR A 83 -9.82 -3.40 23.14
CA TYR A 83 -9.69 -4.46 24.15
C TYR A 83 -8.88 -3.97 25.36
N PRO A 84 -9.22 -4.36 26.60
CA PRO A 84 -8.59 -3.88 27.84
C PRO A 84 -7.20 -4.50 28.09
N VAL A 85 -6.31 -4.39 27.10
CA VAL A 85 -5.02 -5.08 27.06
C VAL A 85 -3.92 -4.18 27.60
N HIS A 86 -3.33 -4.59 28.72
CA HIS A 86 -2.26 -3.87 29.40
C HIS A 86 -0.90 -4.17 28.75
N GLY A 87 0.05 -3.25 28.88
CA GLY A 87 1.42 -3.39 28.35
C GLY A 87 2.04 -2.05 27.97
N ASP A 88 3.36 -1.94 28.09
CA ASP A 88 4.06 -0.66 27.97
C ASP A 88 4.02 -0.03 26.57
N LYS A 89 4.42 1.24 26.50
CA LYS A 89 4.74 1.89 25.22
C LYS A 89 6.00 1.24 24.65
N LEU A 90 5.94 0.81 23.39
CA LEU A 90 7.10 0.26 22.69
C LEU A 90 8.18 1.36 22.53
N LYS A 91 9.46 1.07 22.77
CA LYS A 91 10.56 2.00 22.50
C LYS A 91 10.76 2.18 20.98
N PHE A 92 11.12 3.38 20.52
CA PHE A 92 11.18 3.69 19.08
C PHE A 92 12.18 2.81 18.32
N SER A 93 13.38 2.63 18.88
CA SER A 93 14.41 1.72 18.34
C SER A 93 13.88 0.31 18.10
N ARG A 94 13.05 -0.21 19.01
CA ARG A 94 12.43 -1.53 18.88
C ARG A 94 11.27 -1.54 17.88
N ALA A 95 10.46 -0.48 17.81
CA ALA A 95 9.45 -0.32 16.77
C ALA A 95 10.08 -0.27 15.36
N PHE A 96 11.24 0.38 15.22
CA PHE A 96 12.02 0.46 14.00
C PHE A 96 12.67 -0.89 13.62
N ALA A 97 13.30 -1.58 14.58
CA ALA A 97 13.83 -2.93 14.36
C ALA A 97 12.74 -3.93 13.91
N LEU A 98 11.55 -3.85 14.50
CA LEU A 98 10.39 -4.66 14.09
C LEU A 98 9.82 -4.24 12.73
N ALA A 99 9.82 -2.94 12.41
CA ALA A 99 9.45 -2.43 11.09
C ALA A 99 10.36 -2.99 9.99
N ILE A 100 11.68 -2.87 10.15
CA ILE A 100 12.67 -3.39 9.20
C ILE A 100 12.58 -4.92 9.12
N SER A 101 12.55 -5.62 10.26
CA SER A 101 12.43 -7.08 10.28
C SER A 101 11.19 -7.57 9.54
N ARG A 102 10.07 -6.84 9.65
CA ARG A 102 8.84 -7.16 8.91
C ARG A 102 8.98 -6.86 7.42
N LEU A 103 9.60 -5.73 7.06
CA LEU A 103 9.84 -5.36 5.66
C LEU A 103 10.71 -6.42 4.98
N LEU A 104 11.84 -6.82 5.57
CA LEU A 104 12.71 -7.88 5.08
C LEU A 104 11.98 -9.23 4.96
N ARG A 105 11.13 -9.60 5.91
CA ARG A 105 10.30 -10.83 5.85
C ARG A 105 9.16 -10.77 4.84
N ALA A 106 8.77 -9.57 4.40
CA ALA A 106 7.79 -9.37 3.34
C ALA A 106 8.46 -9.25 1.96
N LEU A 107 9.73 -8.84 1.90
CA LEU A 107 10.47 -8.55 0.67
C LEU A 107 10.43 -9.70 -0.36
N PRO A 108 10.63 -10.99 -0.02
CA PRO A 108 10.51 -12.09 -0.99
C PRO A 108 9.14 -12.20 -1.69
N PHE A 109 8.07 -11.70 -1.06
CA PHE A 109 6.73 -11.69 -1.61
C PHE A 109 6.43 -10.44 -2.46
N ILE A 110 7.15 -9.35 -2.22
CA ILE A 110 6.99 -8.07 -2.96
C ILE A 110 8.03 -7.98 -4.10
N LEU A 111 9.13 -8.72 -4.01
CA LEU A 111 10.18 -8.76 -5.04
C LEU A 111 9.64 -9.12 -6.44
N PRO A 112 8.73 -10.09 -6.65
CA PRO A 112 8.23 -10.41 -7.99
C PRO A 112 7.50 -9.24 -8.66
N ILE A 113 6.72 -8.45 -7.90
CA ILE A 113 6.01 -7.29 -8.47
C ILE A 113 6.97 -6.12 -8.72
N PHE A 114 8.00 -5.94 -7.90
CA PHE A 114 9.07 -4.98 -8.19
C PHE A 114 9.87 -5.36 -9.44
N ILE A 115 10.29 -6.62 -9.58
CA ILE A 115 10.97 -7.12 -10.77
C ILE A 115 10.11 -6.90 -12.02
N TYR A 116 8.81 -7.21 -11.94
CA TYR A 116 7.89 -6.99 -13.05
C TYR A 116 7.79 -5.51 -13.43
N VAL A 117 7.51 -4.62 -12.47
CA VAL A 117 7.34 -3.19 -12.74
C VAL A 117 8.64 -2.54 -13.23
N THR A 118 9.78 -2.83 -12.61
CA THR A 118 11.08 -2.28 -13.02
C THR A 118 11.54 -2.86 -14.35
N GLY A 119 11.35 -4.15 -14.60
CA GLY A 119 11.67 -4.79 -15.87
C GLY A 119 10.80 -4.27 -17.02
N PHE A 120 9.50 -4.07 -16.76
CA PHE A 120 8.59 -3.46 -17.71
C PHE A 120 8.96 -2.00 -18.03
N TYR A 121 9.27 -1.20 -17.00
CA TYR A 121 9.77 0.17 -17.16
C TYR A 121 11.07 0.21 -17.99
N TYR A 122 12.03 -0.67 -17.70
CA TYR A 122 13.28 -0.78 -18.46
C TYR A 122 13.01 -1.10 -19.94
N LEU A 123 12.20 -2.13 -20.22
CA LEU A 123 11.85 -2.54 -21.59
C LEU A 123 11.06 -1.48 -22.38
N TRP A 124 10.44 -0.51 -21.70
CA TRP A 124 9.66 0.55 -22.33
C TRP A 124 10.45 1.84 -22.60
N PHE A 125 11.33 2.25 -21.67
CA PHE A 125 12.04 3.53 -21.74
C PHE A 125 13.54 3.44 -22.05
N ILE A 126 14.17 2.28 -21.84
CA ILE A 126 15.63 2.12 -21.87
C ILE A 126 16.07 1.06 -22.89
N GLY A 127 15.33 -0.05 -22.98
CA GLY A 127 15.54 -1.08 -24.01
C GLY A 127 15.02 -0.64 -25.38
N ASP A 128 15.52 -1.25 -26.45
CA ASP A 128 15.02 -0.98 -27.80
C ASP A 128 13.53 -1.35 -27.90
N ALA A 129 12.77 -0.65 -28.74
CA ALA A 129 11.35 -0.95 -28.98
C ALA A 129 11.09 -2.43 -29.32
N THR A 130 12.04 -3.13 -29.96
CA THR A 130 11.91 -4.56 -30.27
C THR A 130 12.04 -5.49 -29.05
N GLN A 131 12.68 -5.06 -27.97
CA GLN A 131 12.96 -5.90 -26.80
C GLN A 131 11.67 -6.29 -26.07
N LEU A 132 10.72 -5.37 -25.92
CA LEU A 132 9.42 -5.68 -25.33
C LEU A 132 8.68 -6.77 -26.12
N PHE A 133 8.55 -6.61 -27.44
CA PHE A 133 7.88 -7.60 -28.31
C PHE A 133 8.61 -8.95 -28.30
N LYS A 134 9.95 -8.95 -28.26
CA LYS A 134 10.77 -10.16 -28.06
C LYS A 134 10.46 -10.81 -26.71
N THR A 135 10.43 -10.07 -25.60
CA THR A 135 10.11 -10.62 -24.27
C THR A 135 8.72 -11.23 -24.21
N ILE A 136 7.71 -10.56 -24.78
CA ILE A 136 6.34 -11.10 -24.88
C ILE A 136 6.35 -12.39 -25.71
N ARG A 137 6.96 -12.38 -26.91
CA ARG A 137 7.04 -13.58 -27.76
C ARG A 137 7.78 -14.73 -27.08
N SER A 138 8.90 -14.47 -26.41
CA SER A 138 9.67 -15.46 -25.66
C SER A 138 8.84 -16.08 -24.54
N ALA A 139 8.08 -15.28 -23.77
CA ALA A 139 7.15 -15.80 -22.77
C ALA A 139 6.08 -16.72 -23.40
N GLY A 140 5.60 -16.41 -24.60
CA GLY A 140 4.69 -17.28 -25.37
C GLY A 140 5.35 -18.59 -25.81
N THR A 141 6.61 -18.54 -26.27
CA THR A 141 7.32 -19.76 -26.70
C THR A 141 7.60 -20.76 -25.57
N LEU A 142 7.64 -20.32 -24.31
CA LEU A 142 7.77 -21.22 -23.14
C LEU A 142 6.61 -22.22 -23.01
N VAL A 143 5.45 -21.92 -23.62
CA VAL A 143 4.29 -22.83 -23.67
C VAL A 143 3.98 -23.31 -25.09
N GLY A 144 4.92 -23.16 -26.04
CA GLY A 144 4.71 -23.45 -27.46
C GLY A 144 3.73 -22.50 -28.17
N GLY A 145 3.40 -21.37 -27.54
CA GLY A 145 2.35 -20.45 -27.99
C GLY A 145 2.83 -19.25 -28.81
N SER A 146 1.86 -18.49 -29.31
CA SER A 146 2.05 -17.24 -30.05
C SER A 146 2.27 -16.01 -29.14
N PHE A 147 2.45 -14.83 -29.74
CA PHE A 147 2.54 -13.54 -29.03
C PHE A 147 1.37 -13.32 -28.04
N VAL A 148 0.15 -13.69 -28.42
CA VAL A 148 -1.05 -13.59 -27.56
C VAL A 148 -0.91 -14.43 -26.29
N HIS A 149 -0.34 -15.63 -26.39
CA HIS A 149 -0.09 -16.50 -25.25
C HIS A 149 0.93 -15.88 -24.29
N GLY A 150 1.99 -15.27 -24.84
CA GLY A 150 2.99 -14.55 -24.07
C GLY A 150 2.43 -13.33 -23.33
N PHE A 151 1.54 -12.57 -23.98
CA PHE A 151 0.84 -11.46 -23.34
C PHE A 151 -0.03 -11.94 -22.18
N ILE A 152 -0.82 -12.99 -22.38
CA ILE A 152 -1.66 -13.61 -21.33
C ILE A 152 -0.78 -14.09 -20.16
N ILE A 153 0.35 -14.74 -20.43
CA ILE A 153 1.29 -15.20 -19.38
C ILE A 153 1.81 -14.03 -18.54
N LEU A 154 2.23 -12.93 -19.16
CA LEU A 154 2.72 -11.75 -18.44
C LEU A 154 1.62 -11.08 -17.59
N VAL A 155 0.40 -10.98 -18.11
CA VAL A 155 -0.77 -10.47 -17.37
C VAL A 155 -1.11 -11.37 -16.18
N VAL A 156 -1.13 -12.70 -16.35
CA VAL A 156 -1.35 -13.66 -15.27
C VAL A 156 -0.23 -13.55 -14.22
N PHE A 157 1.03 -13.48 -14.65
CA PHE A 157 2.18 -13.32 -13.76
C PHE A 157 2.10 -12.02 -12.95
N PHE A 158 1.70 -10.90 -13.55
CA PHE A 158 1.45 -9.64 -12.84
C PHE A 158 0.41 -9.81 -11.73
N PHE A 159 -0.74 -10.45 -12.01
CA PHE A 159 -1.76 -10.69 -10.99
C PHE A 159 -1.28 -11.64 -9.87
N VAL A 160 -0.51 -12.68 -10.21
CA VAL A 160 0.11 -13.58 -9.22
C VAL A 160 1.12 -12.82 -8.35
N ALA A 161 1.99 -12.01 -8.94
CA ALA A 161 2.97 -11.18 -8.23
C ALA A 161 2.29 -10.16 -7.29
N LEU A 162 1.23 -9.50 -7.76
CA LEU A 162 0.41 -8.58 -6.96
C LEU A 162 -0.28 -9.29 -5.79
N TYR A 163 -0.81 -10.50 -6.01
CA TYR A 163 -1.43 -11.32 -4.99
C TYR A 163 -0.42 -11.80 -3.92
N LEU A 164 0.78 -12.22 -4.35
CA LEU A 164 1.88 -12.56 -3.45
C LEU A 164 2.27 -11.37 -2.59
N ALA A 165 2.48 -10.19 -3.18
CA ALA A 165 2.81 -8.96 -2.46
C ALA A 165 1.74 -8.60 -1.40
N PHE A 166 0.46 -8.72 -1.77
CA PHE A 166 -0.66 -8.54 -0.85
C PHE A 166 -0.63 -9.53 0.32
N ILE A 167 -0.43 -10.83 0.07
CA ILE A 167 -0.31 -11.84 1.14
C ILE A 167 0.89 -11.54 2.04
N GLY A 168 2.07 -11.32 1.46
CA GLY A 168 3.32 -11.10 2.19
C GLY A 168 3.22 -9.93 3.15
N TRP A 169 2.65 -8.81 2.70
CA TRP A 169 2.40 -7.65 3.54
C TRP A 169 1.39 -7.91 4.66
N ARG A 170 0.34 -8.70 4.38
CA ARG A 170 -0.72 -9.03 5.34
C ARG A 170 -0.34 -10.08 6.37
N ARG A 171 0.57 -11.01 6.04
CA ARG A 171 1.01 -12.13 6.90
C ARG A 171 1.49 -11.70 8.29
N TYR A 172 1.98 -10.47 8.39
CA TYR A 172 2.55 -9.86 9.60
C TYR A 172 1.77 -8.65 10.12
N ALA A 173 0.52 -8.47 9.68
CA ALA A 173 -0.26 -7.27 9.99
C ALA A 173 -0.73 -7.19 11.46
N ALA A 174 -0.81 -8.29 12.20
CA ALA A 174 -1.24 -8.28 13.60
C ALA A 174 -0.16 -7.75 14.55
N ILE A 175 1.13 -7.92 14.22
CA ILE A 175 2.27 -7.46 15.05
C ILE A 175 2.13 -5.97 15.39
N GLU A 176 1.66 -5.14 14.45
CA GLU A 176 1.52 -3.70 14.66
C GLU A 176 0.43 -3.31 15.68
N TYR A 177 -0.49 -4.22 16.01
CA TYR A 177 -1.59 -3.98 16.97
C TYR A 177 -1.31 -4.58 18.36
N LEU A 178 -0.48 -5.63 18.45
CA LEU A 178 -0.29 -6.43 19.67
C LEU A 178 0.62 -5.74 20.71
N PRO A 179 0.44 -6.01 22.02
CA PRO A 179 1.26 -5.49 23.12
C PRO A 179 2.64 -6.19 23.19
N ILE A 180 3.51 -5.94 22.22
CA ILE A 180 4.79 -6.65 22.04
C ILE A 180 5.97 -6.04 22.81
N SER A 181 5.73 -5.16 23.80
CA SER A 181 6.78 -4.46 24.55
C SER A 181 7.72 -5.42 25.29
N SER A 182 7.21 -6.53 25.84
CA SER A 182 7.99 -7.53 26.57
C SER A 182 8.50 -8.71 25.73
N MET A 183 7.92 -8.97 24.55
CA MET A 183 7.95 -10.33 23.94
C MET A 183 9.26 -10.86 23.32
N ASN A 184 10.15 -10.02 22.80
CA ASN A 184 11.19 -10.36 21.78
C ASN A 184 10.64 -10.59 20.35
N ASN A 185 11.52 -10.54 19.34
CA ASN A 185 11.13 -10.59 17.92
C ASN A 185 10.53 -11.96 17.53
N THR A 186 11.22 -13.06 17.86
CA THR A 186 10.79 -14.42 17.49
C THR A 186 9.42 -14.74 18.07
N ARG A 187 9.20 -14.44 19.36
CA ARG A 187 7.91 -14.62 20.03
C ARG A 187 6.84 -13.72 19.42
N ALA A 188 7.14 -12.45 19.11
CA ALA A 188 6.18 -11.57 18.44
C ALA A 188 5.71 -12.10 17.07
N TYR A 189 6.60 -12.70 16.27
CA TYR A 189 6.23 -13.37 15.02
C TYR A 189 5.40 -14.64 15.23
N ALA A 190 5.74 -15.46 16.24
CA ALA A 190 4.97 -16.65 16.61
C ALA A 190 3.55 -16.27 17.06
N THR A 191 3.42 -15.33 18.01
CA THR A 191 2.14 -14.80 18.47
C THR A 191 1.30 -14.24 17.33
N ASN A 192 1.89 -13.46 16.39
CA ASN A 192 1.16 -13.01 15.20
C ASN A 192 0.64 -14.17 14.34
N ARG A 193 1.40 -15.26 14.14
CA ARG A 193 0.91 -16.41 13.37
C ARG A 193 -0.33 -17.03 14.01
N ILE A 194 -0.34 -17.18 15.34
CA ILE A 194 -1.50 -17.68 16.10
C ILE A 194 -2.69 -16.71 15.96
N TYR A 195 -2.50 -15.42 16.25
CA TYR A 195 -3.55 -14.41 16.12
C TYR A 195 -4.16 -14.34 14.71
N ILE A 196 -3.35 -14.42 13.65
CA ILE A 196 -3.82 -14.44 12.26
C ILE A 196 -4.59 -15.73 11.93
N LYS A 197 -4.17 -16.89 12.46
CA LYS A 197 -4.84 -18.19 12.27
C LYS A 197 -6.23 -18.17 12.91
N GLU A 198 -6.30 -17.88 14.21
CA GLU A 198 -7.54 -17.92 14.99
C GLU A 198 -8.57 -16.86 14.53
N ASN A 199 -8.09 -15.69 14.07
CA ASN A 199 -8.96 -14.62 13.59
C ASN A 199 -9.13 -14.57 12.05
N LYS A 200 -8.71 -15.58 11.29
CA LYS A 200 -8.67 -15.57 9.81
C LYS A 200 -9.99 -15.11 9.17
N SER A 201 -11.13 -15.58 9.67
CA SER A 201 -12.48 -15.24 9.17
C SER A 201 -12.85 -13.78 9.46
N ASN A 202 -12.64 -13.32 10.70
CA ASN A 202 -12.87 -11.93 11.13
C ASN A 202 -12.00 -10.96 10.30
N ILE A 203 -10.74 -11.31 10.12
CA ILE A 203 -9.75 -10.54 9.35
C ILE A 203 -10.13 -10.46 7.86
N ARG A 204 -10.68 -11.53 7.27
CA ARG A 204 -11.21 -11.51 5.89
C ARG A 204 -12.42 -10.58 5.78
N ARG A 205 -13.39 -10.69 6.69
CA ARG A 205 -14.60 -9.83 6.73
C ARG A 205 -14.25 -8.35 6.92
N ALA A 206 -13.33 -8.03 7.83
CA ALA A 206 -12.86 -6.66 8.04
C ALA A 206 -12.13 -6.10 6.82
N SER A 207 -11.37 -6.92 6.09
CA SER A 207 -10.77 -6.49 4.82
C SER A 207 -11.78 -6.25 3.71
N ALA A 208 -12.82 -7.07 3.59
CA ALA A 208 -13.90 -6.82 2.64
C ALA A 208 -14.60 -5.49 2.93
N LYS A 209 -14.96 -5.22 4.20
CA LYS A 209 -15.50 -3.92 4.64
C LYS A 209 -14.54 -2.77 4.33
N ASN A 210 -13.24 -2.95 4.57
CA ASN A 210 -12.23 -1.92 4.29
C ASN A 210 -12.00 -1.66 2.79
N LEU A 211 -12.24 -2.66 1.93
CA LEU A 211 -12.21 -2.53 0.48
C LEU A 211 -13.45 -1.76 -0.01
N LEU A 212 -14.64 -2.10 0.48
CA LEU A 212 -15.88 -1.35 0.19
C LEU A 212 -15.74 0.13 0.58
N MET A 213 -15.15 0.42 1.75
CA MET A 213 -14.81 1.79 2.20
C MET A 213 -13.72 2.49 1.36
N LEU A 214 -13.06 1.79 0.44
CA LEU A 214 -12.04 2.34 -0.45
C LEU A 214 -12.57 2.52 -1.90
N LEU A 215 -13.63 1.80 -2.28
CA LEU A 215 -14.19 1.84 -3.64
C LEU A 215 -14.62 3.23 -4.12
N PRO A 216 -15.31 4.09 -3.34
CA PRO A 216 -15.73 5.41 -3.83
C PRO A 216 -14.53 6.29 -4.22
N TYR A 217 -13.47 6.26 -3.41
CA TYR A 217 -12.23 6.95 -3.72
C TYR A 217 -11.56 6.40 -5.00
N LEU A 218 -11.42 5.07 -5.11
CA LEU A 218 -10.81 4.46 -6.29
C LEU A 218 -11.61 4.76 -7.55
N ALA A 219 -12.94 4.67 -7.51
CA ALA A 219 -13.81 4.98 -8.64
C ALA A 219 -13.63 6.42 -9.11
N VAL A 220 -13.64 7.39 -8.20
CA VAL A 220 -13.43 8.81 -8.54
C VAL A 220 -12.01 9.07 -9.06
N THR A 221 -10.97 8.48 -8.44
CA THR A 221 -9.59 8.62 -8.94
C THR A 221 -9.42 8.01 -10.33
N PHE A 222 -9.90 6.78 -10.56
CA PHE A 222 -9.82 6.15 -11.89
C PHE A 222 -10.65 6.91 -12.93
N PHE A 223 -11.82 7.44 -12.57
CA PHE A 223 -12.61 8.29 -13.45
C PHE A 223 -11.86 9.57 -13.84
N LEU A 224 -11.26 10.29 -12.89
CA LEU A 224 -10.48 11.50 -13.17
C LEU A 224 -9.28 11.21 -14.10
N LEU A 225 -8.53 10.13 -13.84
CA LEU A 225 -7.40 9.73 -14.67
C LEU A 225 -7.85 9.27 -16.07
N ALA A 226 -8.95 8.52 -16.16
CA ALA A 226 -9.51 8.06 -17.43
C ALA A 226 -10.05 9.22 -18.28
N MET A 227 -10.66 10.23 -17.67
CA MET A 227 -11.09 11.45 -18.36
C MET A 227 -9.91 12.19 -18.99
N GLU A 228 -8.79 12.37 -18.28
CA GLU A 228 -7.61 13.02 -18.86
C GLU A 228 -6.90 12.16 -19.92
N ILE A 229 -6.88 10.83 -19.77
CA ILE A 229 -6.37 9.96 -20.83
C ILE A 229 -7.27 10.04 -22.07
N SER A 230 -8.60 10.05 -21.90
CA SER A 230 -9.57 10.10 -23.01
C SER A 230 -9.38 11.31 -23.94
N THR A 231 -8.95 12.46 -23.41
CA THR A 231 -8.64 13.65 -24.24
C THR A 231 -7.36 13.53 -25.06
N LYS A 232 -6.54 12.50 -24.80
CA LYS A 232 -5.30 12.17 -25.53
C LYS A 232 -5.49 10.97 -26.47
N LEU A 233 -6.63 10.28 -26.41
CA LEU A 233 -6.92 9.15 -27.28
C LEU A 233 -7.28 9.62 -28.68
N THR A 234 -6.77 8.90 -29.67
CA THR A 234 -6.91 9.14 -31.10
C THR A 234 -7.99 8.28 -31.75
N GLY A 235 -8.43 7.22 -31.08
CA GLY A 235 -9.39 6.23 -31.60
C GLY A 235 -8.73 5.07 -32.36
N GLU A 236 -7.42 5.14 -32.62
CA GLU A 236 -6.66 4.03 -33.20
C GLU A 236 -6.09 3.16 -32.07
N ALA A 237 -6.53 1.90 -31.99
CA ALA A 237 -6.26 1.02 -30.84
C ALA A 237 -4.77 0.80 -30.51
N THR A 238 -3.88 0.87 -31.51
CA THR A 238 -2.42 0.83 -31.39
C THR A 238 -1.90 2.09 -30.68
N SER A 239 -2.14 3.26 -31.28
CA SER A 239 -1.81 4.59 -30.73
C SER A 239 -2.34 4.77 -29.31
N ASP A 240 -3.61 4.44 -29.09
CA ASP A 240 -4.31 4.59 -27.83
C ASP A 240 -3.71 3.72 -26.71
N VAL A 241 -3.20 2.53 -27.05
CA VAL A 241 -2.44 1.68 -26.10
C VAL A 241 -1.10 2.33 -25.75
N PHE A 242 -0.35 2.90 -26.71
CA PHE A 242 0.89 3.62 -26.41
C PHE A 242 0.63 4.84 -25.50
N VAL A 243 -0.38 5.66 -25.81
CA VAL A 243 -0.77 6.83 -25.00
C VAL A 243 -1.17 6.45 -23.58
N LEU A 244 -2.04 5.44 -23.42
CA LEU A 244 -2.48 4.97 -22.11
C LEU A 244 -1.31 4.42 -21.29
N LEU A 245 -0.40 3.69 -21.94
CA LEU A 245 0.71 3.04 -21.27
C LEU A 245 1.84 4.02 -20.91
N GLU A 246 2.12 5.00 -21.76
CA GLU A 246 3.00 6.14 -21.43
C GLU A 246 2.44 6.92 -20.24
N ALA A 247 1.15 7.30 -20.26
CA ALA A 247 0.52 8.05 -19.18
C ALA A 247 0.57 7.32 -17.82
N VAL A 248 0.35 6.00 -17.82
CA VAL A 248 0.42 5.16 -16.60
C VAL A 248 1.86 5.00 -16.09
N THR A 249 2.86 4.92 -16.97
CA THR A 249 4.26 4.61 -16.59
C THR A 249 5.10 5.85 -16.29
N THR A 250 4.90 6.96 -17.00
CA THR A 250 5.50 8.27 -16.71
C THR A 250 4.79 9.04 -15.59
N LEU A 251 3.51 8.71 -15.34
CA LEU A 251 2.58 9.52 -14.56
C LEU A 251 2.44 10.96 -15.13
N ASN A 252 2.43 11.11 -16.46
CA ASN A 252 2.30 12.39 -17.15
C ASN A 252 0.83 12.89 -17.18
N PHE A 253 0.34 13.26 -16.00
CA PHE A 253 -0.96 13.90 -15.75
C PHE A 253 -0.76 15.38 -15.38
N THR A 254 -1.73 16.23 -15.71
CA THR A 254 -1.67 17.66 -15.37
C THR A 254 -1.80 17.91 -13.86
N ALA A 255 -1.23 19.02 -13.39
CA ALA A 255 -1.36 19.47 -12.00
C ALA A 255 -2.83 19.59 -11.53
N LYS A 256 -3.76 19.87 -12.46
CA LYS A 256 -5.21 19.90 -12.20
C LYS A 256 -5.74 18.51 -11.83
N THR A 257 -5.40 17.46 -12.56
CA THR A 257 -5.83 16.10 -12.22
C THR A 257 -5.17 15.61 -10.93
N TYR A 258 -3.92 15.96 -10.68
CA TYR A 258 -3.25 15.66 -9.41
C TYR A 258 -3.95 16.31 -8.20
N THR A 259 -4.30 17.60 -8.30
CA THR A 259 -5.02 18.31 -7.23
C THR A 259 -6.43 17.76 -7.03
N LEU A 260 -7.16 17.41 -8.10
CA LEU A 260 -8.47 16.75 -8.01
C LEU A 260 -8.37 15.35 -7.37
N CYS A 261 -7.36 14.54 -7.72
CA CYS A 261 -7.11 13.24 -7.09
C CYS A 261 -6.74 13.37 -5.61
N ALA A 262 -5.95 14.40 -5.25
CA ALA A 262 -5.64 14.71 -3.85
C ALA A 262 -6.89 15.14 -3.06
N LEU A 263 -7.77 15.96 -3.65
CA LEU A 263 -9.04 16.36 -3.05
C LEU A 263 -9.97 15.15 -2.85
N ALA A 264 -10.08 14.26 -3.86
CA ALA A 264 -10.80 13.00 -3.74
C ALA A 264 -10.23 12.12 -2.61
N TYR A 265 -8.90 12.07 -2.43
CA TYR A 265 -8.28 11.37 -1.29
C TYR A 265 -8.69 11.99 0.06
N ILE A 266 -8.67 13.32 0.17
CA ILE A 266 -9.00 14.05 1.39
C ILE A 266 -10.47 13.89 1.77
N VAL A 267 -11.40 13.94 0.81
CA VAL A 267 -12.83 13.83 1.06
C VAL A 267 -13.29 12.38 1.22
N LEU A 268 -12.90 11.49 0.30
CA LEU A 268 -13.49 10.15 0.18
C LEU A 268 -12.72 9.03 0.88
N ASN A 269 -11.42 9.23 1.19
CA ASN A 269 -10.57 8.15 1.71
C ASN A 269 -10.01 8.44 3.12
N LEU A 270 -9.60 9.69 3.37
CA LEU A 270 -8.96 10.14 4.60
C LEU A 270 -9.85 9.96 5.85
N PRO A 271 -11.17 10.30 5.86
CA PRO A 271 -12.04 10.09 7.03
C PRO A 271 -12.12 8.62 7.44
N PHE A 272 -12.10 7.71 6.46
CA PHE A 272 -12.18 6.26 6.68
C PHE A 272 -10.83 5.60 7.01
N VAL A 273 -9.69 6.32 7.01
CA VAL A 273 -8.37 5.73 7.30
C VAL A 273 -8.31 5.11 8.69
N VAL A 274 -8.78 5.82 9.73
CA VAL A 274 -8.75 5.29 11.10
C VAL A 274 -9.84 4.26 11.33
N THR A 275 -11.04 4.43 10.77
CA THR A 275 -12.11 3.42 10.81
C THR A 275 -11.65 2.08 10.23
N ARG A 276 -10.96 2.08 9.08
CA ARG A 276 -10.40 0.86 8.49
C ARG A 276 -9.31 0.21 9.34
N LYS A 277 -8.45 1.00 10.00
CA LYS A 277 -7.48 0.46 10.97
C LYS A 277 -8.19 -0.15 12.19
N ARG A 278 -9.24 0.51 12.71
CA ARG A 278 -10.07 0.04 13.83
C ARG A 278 -10.80 -1.26 13.48
N ASN A 279 -11.32 -1.41 12.26
CA ASN A 279 -11.94 -2.67 11.80
C ASN A 279 -10.97 -3.85 11.86
N ILE A 280 -9.69 -3.64 11.55
CA ILE A 280 -8.66 -4.69 11.67
C ILE A 280 -8.29 -4.94 13.14
N ALA A 281 -8.23 -3.91 13.99
CA ALA A 281 -8.05 -4.07 15.43
C ALA A 281 -9.18 -4.92 16.05
N LEU A 282 -10.45 -4.59 15.76
CA LEU A 282 -11.63 -5.35 16.19
C LEU A 282 -11.72 -6.77 15.61
N ALA A 283 -11.09 -7.01 14.46
CA ALA A 283 -11.01 -8.34 13.88
C ALA A 283 -10.00 -9.24 14.59
N LEU A 284 -8.99 -8.67 15.26
CA LEU A 284 -7.99 -9.36 16.04
C LEU A 284 -8.52 -9.58 17.47
N LYS A 285 -9.48 -10.48 17.67
CA LYS A 285 -9.93 -10.80 19.02
C LYS A 285 -8.76 -11.37 19.85
N PRO A 286 -8.63 -10.99 21.13
CA PRO A 286 -7.72 -11.65 22.07
C PRO A 286 -7.94 -13.16 22.03
N LEU A 287 -6.84 -13.90 22.13
CA LEU A 287 -6.88 -15.35 22.33
C LEU A 287 -7.52 -15.63 23.70
N LYS A 288 -8.33 -16.70 23.77
CA LYS A 288 -8.83 -17.25 25.03
C LYS A 288 -7.76 -18.12 25.68
#